data_AF-A0A1S1HUE4-F1
#
_entry.id   AF-A0A1S1HUE4-F1
#
_cell.length_a   1.000
_cell.length_b   1.000
_cell.length_c   1.000
_cell.angle_alpha   90.00
_cell.angle_beta   90.00
_cell.angle_gamma   90.00
#
_symmetry.space_group_name_H-M   'P 1'
#
loop_
_entity.id
_entity.type
_entity.pdbx_description
1 polymer ?
#
loop_
_entity_poly.entity_id
_entity_poly.type
_entity_poly.pdbx_seq_one_letter_code
_entity_poly.pdbx_strand_id
1 'polypeptide(L)' 'MAVKGVGPTVISRLEQMGFSSLLQLSEASYDEILISGAALTGSSCWKNSPQAKKAVEGAIEAARHSLKEK' A
#
# COMPACT_ATOMS: atom_id res chain seq x y z
N MET A 1 -14.35 -5.03 5.51
CA MET A 1 -13.38 -5.67 4.60
C MET A 1 -11.99 -5.30 5.07
N ALA A 2 -11.25 -6.25 5.66
CA ALA A 2 -9.84 -6.07 6.00
C ALA A 2 -9.03 -6.75 4.89
N VAL A 3 -8.19 -5.98 4.19
CA VAL A 3 -7.31 -6.53 3.18
C VAL A 3 -6.33 -7.48 3.88
N LYS A 4 -6.40 -8.76 3.54
CA LYS A 4 -5.64 -9.81 4.22
C LYS A 4 -4.14 -9.61 3.94
N GLY A 5 -3.44 -8.99 4.89
CA GLY A 5 -2.01 -8.64 4.77
C GLY A 5 -1.69 -7.16 4.95
N VAL A 6 -2.69 -6.28 4.92
CA VAL A 6 -2.53 -4.85 5.25
C VAL A 6 -2.96 -4.66 6.70
N GLY A 7 -1.99 -4.82 7.61
CA GLY A 7 -2.21 -4.56 9.03
C GLY A 7 -2.38 -3.06 9.33
N PRO A 8 -2.89 -2.69 10.51
CA PRO A 8 -3.07 -1.29 10.91
C PRO A 8 -1.78 -0.47 10.79
N THR A 9 -0.63 -1.09 11.05
CA THR A 9 0.68 -0.46 10.86
C THR A 9 0.95 -0.07 9.41
N VAL A 10 0.57 -0.90 8.43
CA VAL A 10 0.76 -0.59 7.01
C VAL A 10 -0.19 0.54 6.59
N ILE A 11 -1.43 0.54 7.10
CA ILE A 11 -2.41 1.61 6.85
C ILE A 11 -1.88 2.94 7.38
N SER A 12 -1.47 3.03 8.65
CA SER A 12 -0.92 4.28 9.19
C SER A 12 0.31 4.77 8.42
N ARG A 13 1.14 3.85 7.89
CA ARG A 13 2.27 4.24 7.05
C ARG A 13 1.81 4.78 5.70
N LEU A 14 0.84 4.14 5.06
CA LEU A 14 0.24 4.62 3.80
C LEU A 14 -0.41 6.00 3.99
N GLU A 15 -1.13 6.21 5.10
CA GLU A 15 -1.70 7.52 5.45
C GLU A 15 -0.61 8.58 5.66
N GLN A 16 0.50 8.24 6.32
CA GLN A 16 1.67 9.12 6.46
C GLN A 16 2.33 9.46 5.10
N MET A 17 2.20 8.59 4.10
CA MET A 17 2.66 8.87 2.73
C MET A 17 1.65 9.70 1.93
N GLY A 18 0.44 9.95 2.46
CA GLY A 18 -0.63 10.66 1.77
C GLY A 18 -1.60 9.76 1.00
N PHE A 19 -1.51 8.43 1.16
CA PHE A 19 -2.48 7.48 0.63
C PHE A 19 -3.60 7.24 1.65
N SER A 20 -4.51 8.21 1.78
CA SER A 20 -5.63 8.15 2.74
C SER A 20 -6.90 7.51 2.17
N SER A 21 -6.88 7.06 0.92
CA SER A 21 -8.07 6.47 0.27
C SER A 21 -7.70 5.34 -0.69
N LEU A 22 -8.64 4.40 -0.85
CA LEU A 22 -8.54 3.30 -1.80
C LEU A 22 -8.42 3.82 -3.25
N LEU A 23 -9.04 4.96 -3.58
CA LEU A 23 -8.87 5.62 -4.88
C LEU A 23 -7.40 5.87 -5.20
N GLN A 24 -6.72 6.63 -4.33
CA GLN A 24 -5.30 6.91 -4.51
C GLN A 24 -4.46 5.63 -4.54
N LEU A 25 -4.78 4.63 -3.72
CA LEU A 25 -4.06 3.35 -3.74
C LEU A 25 -4.26 2.57 -5.04
N SER A 26 -5.46 2.63 -5.62
CA SER A 26 -5.80 1.92 -6.86
C SER A 26 -5.14 2.54 -8.09
N GLU A 27 -4.98 3.87 -8.06
CA GLU A 27 -4.30 4.68 -9.08
C GLU A 27 -2.78 4.63 -8.91
N ALA A 28 -2.29 4.48 -7.68
CA ALA A 28 -0.88 4.34 -7.39
C ALA A 28 -0.31 3.05 -7.99
N SER A 29 0.93 3.15 -8.47
CA SER A 29 1.67 1.99 -8.96
C SER A 29 2.35 1.26 -7.81
N TYR A 30 2.44 -0.06 -7.94
CA TYR A 30 3.16 -0.91 -6.99
C TYR A 30 4.58 -0.39 -6.69
N ASP A 31 5.34 -0.02 -7.71
CA ASP A 31 6.70 0.49 -7.55
C ASP A 31 6.71 1.86 -6.87
N GLU A 32 5.76 2.75 -7.20
CA GLU A 32 5.61 4.07 -6.57
C GLU A 32 5.35 3.96 -5.07
N ILE A 33 4.49 3.04 -4.63
CA ILE A 33 4.22 2.82 -3.20
C ILE A 33 5.47 2.27 -2.50
N LEU A 34 6.21 1.37 -3.14
CA LEU A 34 7.46 0.84 -2.59
C LEU A 34 8.55 1.91 -2.46
N ILE A 35 8.69 2.77 -3.48
CA ILE A 35 9.64 3.89 -3.49
C ILE A 35 9.24 4.91 -2.42
N SER A 36 7.96 5.30 -2.37
CA SER A 36 7.42 6.24 -1.38
C SER A 36 7.59 5.70 0.05
N GLY A 37 7.33 4.41 0.27
CA GLY A 37 7.52 3.78 1.57
C GLY A 37 8.98 3.64 1.98
N ALA A 38 9.87 3.39 1.03
CA ALA A 38 11.30 3.39 1.28
C ALA A 38 11.80 4.81 1.63
N ALA A 39 11.33 5.83 0.92
CA ALA A 39 11.65 7.22 1.19
C ALA A 39 11.12 7.68 2.57
N LEU A 40 9.87 7.34 2.91
CA LEU A 40 9.26 7.72 4.19
C LEU A 40 9.96 7.07 5.39
N THR A 41 10.34 5.79 5.27
CA THR A 41 11.01 5.06 6.36
C THR A 41 12.52 5.23 6.37
N GLY A 42 13.09 5.95 5.39
CA GLY A 42 14.54 6.06 5.18
C GLY A 42 15.23 4.71 5.00
N SER A 43 14.47 3.65 4.67
CA SER A 43 14.92 2.26 4.74
C SER A 43 14.47 1.50 3.49
N SER A 44 15.36 0.68 2.91
CA SER A 44 15.02 -0.17 1.77
C SER A 44 14.14 -1.37 2.13
N CYS A 45 13.70 -1.48 3.39
CA CYS A 45 12.92 -2.62 3.89
C CYS A 45 11.60 -2.78 3.13
N TRP A 46 10.99 -1.68 2.66
CA TRP A 46 9.80 -1.75 1.81
C TRP A 46 10.10 -2.42 0.46
N LYS A 47 11.12 -1.97 -0.28
CA LYS A 47 11.45 -2.53 -1.60
C LYS A 47 12.12 -3.91 -1.56
N ASN A 48 12.77 -4.28 -0.45
CA ASN A 48 13.48 -5.56 -0.30
C ASN A 48 12.70 -6.62 0.46
N SER A 49 11.71 -6.25 1.28
CA SER A 49 10.94 -7.24 2.05
C SER A 49 9.84 -7.88 1.18
N PRO A 50 9.83 -9.21 1.02
CA PRO A 50 8.77 -9.90 0.31
C PRO A 50 7.40 -9.72 1.00
N GLN A 51 7.39 -9.45 2.31
CA GLN A 51 6.15 -9.18 3.04
C GLN A 51 5.57 -7.81 2.70
N ALA A 52 6.43 -6.79 2.56
CA ALA A 52 5.99 -5.45 2.14
C ALA A 52 5.45 -5.46 0.71
N LYS A 53 6.13 -6.18 -0.20
CA LYS A 53 5.67 -6.41 -1.58
C LYS A 53 4.26 -7.00 -1.62
N LYS A 54 4.05 -8.11 -0.92
CA LYS A 54 2.72 -8.75 -0.85
C LYS A 54 1.66 -7.85 -0.22
N ALA A 55 2.02 -7.07 0.80
CA ALA A 55 1.08 -6.14 1.44
C ALA A 55 0.66 -5.02 0.47
N VAL A 56 1.60 -4.42 -0.27
CA VAL A 56 1.31 -3.37 -1.26
C VAL A 56 0.47 -3.91 -2.42
N GLU A 57 0.85 -5.07 -2.97
CA GLU A 57 0.10 -5.73 -4.04
C GLU A 57 -1.34 -6.03 -3.61
N GLY A 58 -1.53 -6.65 -2.44
CA GLY A 58 -2.86 -6.93 -1.91
C GLY A 58 -3.67 -5.66 -1.61
N ALA A 59 -3.01 -4.59 -1.16
CA ALA A 59 -3.65 -3.30 -0.91
C ALA A 59 -4.18 -2.67 -2.21
N ILE A 60 -3.38 -2.65 -3.27
CA ILE A 60 -3.77 -2.13 -4.59
C ILE A 60 -4.90 -2.97 -5.18
N GLU A 61 -4.78 -4.30 -5.13
CA GLU A 61 -5.79 -5.19 -5.70
C GLU A 61 -7.13 -5.05 -4.97
N ALA A 62 -7.09 -5.04 -3.63
CA ALA A 62 -8.29 -4.83 -2.83
C ALA A 62 -8.90 -3.43 -3.06
N ALA A 63 -8.07 -2.39 -3.19
CA ALA A 63 -8.54 -1.06 -3.53
C ALA A 63 -9.25 -1.03 -4.88
N ARG A 64 -8.67 -1.63 -5.91
CA ARG A 64 -9.29 -1.75 -7.24
C ARG A 64 -10.60 -2.55 -7.19
N HIS A 65 -10.64 -3.64 -6.44
CA HIS A 65 -11.85 -4.44 -6.27
C HIS A 65 -12.95 -3.66 -5.53
N SER A 66 -12.61 -2.94 -4.47
CA SER A 66 -13.55 -2.09 -3.73
C SER A 66 -14.09 -0.92 -4.54
N LEU A 67 -13.35 -0.44 -5.55
CA LEU A 67 -13.83 0.62 -6.45
C LEU A 67 -14.67 0.10 -7.61
N LYS A 68 -14.48 -1.15 -8.04
CA LYS A 68 -15.33 -1.80 -9.05
C LYS A 68 -16.72 -2.18 -8.53
N GLU A 69 -16.85 -2.38 -7.22
CA GLU A 69 -18.11 -2.77 -6.55
C GLU A 69 -18.97 -1.55 -6.14
N LYS A 70 -18.68 -0.37 -6.68
CA LYS A 70 -19.33 0.91 -6.34
C LYS A 70 -19.99 1.55 -7.56
#